data_AF-A0A1V3XUA3-F1
#
_entry.id   AF-A0A1V3XUA3-F1
#
_cell.length_a   1.000
_cell.length_b   1.000
_cell.length_c   1.000
_cell.angle_alpha   90.00
_cell.angle_beta   90.00
_cell.angle_gamma   90.00
#
_symmetry.space_group_name_H-M   'P 1'
#
loop_
_entity.id
_entity.type
_entity.pdbx_description
1 polymer ?
#
loop_
_entity_poly.entity_id
_entity_poly.type
_entity_poly.pdbx_seq_one_letter_code
_entity_poly.pdbx_strand_id
1 'polypeptide(L)' 'MVLTTSAAEEDILRSYKLHANAYVTKPVDLDQFMTAVRQIDEFFLQVVRLPSS' A
#
# COMPACT_ATOMS: atom_id res chain seq x y z
N MET A 1 4.65 -3.25 -2.96
CA MET A 1 3.39 -2.70 -2.43
C MET A 1 2.44 -2.48 -3.59
N VAL A 2 1.15 -2.77 -3.43
CA VAL A 2 0.12 -2.55 -4.44
C VAL A 2 -0.92 -1.58 -3.89
N LEU A 3 -1.30 -0.56 -4.68
CA LEU A 3 -2.42 0.36 -4.38
C LEU A 3 -3.42 0.28 -5.53
N THR A 4 -4.63 -0.23 -5.27
CA THR A 4 -5.60 -0.55 -6.33
C THR A 4 -7.04 -0.37 -5.84
N THR A 5 -7.99 -0.14 -6.74
CA THR A 5 -9.43 -0.10 -6.39
C THR A 5 -10.02 -1.48 -6.16
N SER A 6 -9.31 -2.56 -6.50
CA SER A 6 -9.79 -3.92 -6.23
C SER A 6 -9.75 -4.22 -4.72
N ALA A 7 -10.83 -4.84 -4.25
CA ALA A 7 -10.96 -5.41 -2.92
C ALA A 7 -11.23 -6.92 -2.99
N ALA A 8 -11.05 -7.53 -4.17
CA ALA A 8 -11.28 -8.95 -4.36
C ALA A 8 -10.22 -9.77 -3.62
N GLU A 9 -10.66 -10.76 -2.85
CA GLU A 9 -9.77 -11.61 -2.05
C GLU A 9 -8.73 -12.35 -2.92
N GLU A 10 -9.13 -12.78 -4.12
CA GLU A 10 -8.22 -13.40 -5.08
C GLU A 10 -7.06 -12.47 -5.46
N ASP A 11 -7.33 -11.19 -5.71
CA ASP A 11 -6.30 -10.21 -6.08
C ASP A 11 -5.34 -9.93 -4.92
N ILE A 12 -5.85 -9.90 -3.69
CA ILE A 12 -5.05 -9.76 -2.47
C ILE A 12 -4.12 -10.98 -2.33
N LEU A 13 -4.68 -12.19 -2.34
CA LEU A 13 -3.92 -13.44 -2.20
C LEU A 13 -2.89 -13.59 -3.31
N ARG A 14 -3.26 -13.30 -4.55
CA ARG A 14 -2.35 -13.36 -5.71
C ARG A 14 -1.18 -12.39 -5.55
N SER A 15 -1.45 -11.16 -5.08
CA SER A 15 -0.40 -10.17 -4.87
C SER A 15 0.60 -10.61 -3.80
N TYR A 16 0.13 -11.16 -2.68
CA TYR A 16 1.02 -11.70 -1.65
C TYR A 16 1.79 -12.94 -2.11
N LYS A 17 1.17 -13.83 -2.91
CA LYS A 17 1.89 -14.94 -3.57
C LYS A 17 3.01 -14.47 -4.49
N LEU A 18 2.87 -13.28 -5.09
CA LEU A 18 3.90 -12.63 -5.90
C LEU A 18 4.85 -11.75 -5.08
N HIS A 19 4.98 -12.02 -3.79
CA HIS A 19 5.89 -11.33 -2.87
C HIS A 19 5.63 -9.82 -2.70
N ALA A 20 4.39 -9.36 -2.89
CA ALA A 20 4.02 -8.02 -2.46
C ALA A 20 4.20 -7.89 -0.94
N ASN A 21 4.93 -6.87 -0.50
CA ASN A 21 5.10 -6.57 0.92
C ASN A 21 3.85 -5.96 1.58
N ALA A 22 2.93 -5.40 0.79
CA ALA A 22 1.70 -4.77 1.26
C ALA A 22 0.69 -4.65 0.11
N TYR A 23 -0.61 -4.70 0.46
CA TYR A 23 -1.74 -4.45 -0.44
C TYR A 23 -2.66 -3.41 0.19
N VAL A 24 -2.97 -2.36 -0.55
CA VAL A 24 -3.82 -1.24 -0.09
C VAL A 24 -4.95 -1.07 -1.10
N THR A 25 -6.18 -1.24 -0.64
CA THR A 25 -7.35 -0.85 -1.44
C THR A 25 -7.49 0.66 -1.41
N LYS A 26 -7.57 1.29 -2.58
CA LYS A 26 -7.69 2.74 -2.75
C LYS A 26 -8.99 3.21 -2.09
N PRO A 27 -8.92 4.11 -1.09
CA PRO A 27 -10.12 4.72 -0.53
C PRO A 27 -10.87 5.49 -1.61
N VAL A 28 -12.19 5.37 -1.62
CA VAL A 28 -13.06 6.07 -2.57
C VAL A 28 -13.19 7.54 -2.19
N ASP A 29 -13.21 7.82 -0.88
CA ASP A 29 -13.25 9.16 -0.32
C ASP A 29 -11.89 9.86 -0.44
N LEU A 30 -11.90 11.12 -0.88
CA LEU A 30 -10.67 11.88 -1.15
C LEU A 30 -9.89 12.16 0.14
N ASP A 31 -10.56 12.47 1.24
CA ASP A 31 -9.90 12.77 2.51
C ASP A 31 -9.24 11.51 3.10
N GLN A 32 -9.92 10.36 3.01
CA GLN A 32 -9.33 9.06 3.35
C GLN A 32 -8.17 8.70 2.44
N PHE A 33 -8.25 8.99 1.14
CA PHE A 33 -7.15 8.77 0.20
C PHE A 33 -5.93 9.59 0.58
N MET A 34 -6.11 10.89 0.85
CA MET A 34 -5.01 11.77 1.28
C MET A 34 -4.40 11.32 2.60
N THR A 35 -5.22 10.83 3.53
CA THR A 35 -4.75 10.26 4.80
C THR A 35 -3.90 9.01 4.58
N ALA A 36 -4.39 8.07 3.75
CA ALA A 36 -3.65 6.84 3.44
C ALA A 36 -2.31 7.13 2.77
N VAL A 37 -2.26 8.09 1.83
CA VAL A 37 -1.01 8.50 1.17
C VAL A 37 -0.01 9.07 2.17
N ARG A 38 -0.45 9.92 3.11
CA ARG A 38 0.43 10.46 4.17
C ARG A 38 1.02 9.36 5.05
N GLN A 39 0.19 8.41 5.47
CA GLN A 39 0.64 7.27 6.30
C GLN A 39 1.67 6.40 5.58
N ILE A 40 1.47 6.18 4.28
CA ILE A 40 2.43 5.45 3.45
C ILE A 40 3.76 6.22 3.39
N ASP A 41 3.72 7.53 3.13
CA ASP A 41 4.91 8.37 3.05
C ASP A 41 5.70 8.37 4.37
N GLU A 42 5.02 8.57 5.50
CA GLU A 42 5.62 8.49 6.84
C GLU A 42 6.27 7.13 7.10
N PHE A 43 5.60 6.04 6.75
CA PHE A 43 6.16 4.69 6.91
C PHE A 43 7.47 4.51 6.12
N PHE A 44 7.51 4.93 4.85
CA PHE A 44 8.69 4.77 4.01
C PHE A 44 9.84 5.70 4.42
N LEU A 45 9.55 6.93 4.84
CA LEU A 45 10.57 7.92 5.18
C LEU A 45 11.12 7.78 6.60
N GLN A 46 10.30 7.34 7.55
CA GLN A 46 10.67 7.33 8.97
C GLN A 46 10.93 5.94 9.53
N VAL A 47 10.25 4.91 9.01
CA VAL A 47 10.29 3.56 9.61
C VAL A 47 11.15 2.61 8.78
N VAL A 48 10.96 2.62 7.46
CA VAL A 48 11.70 1.72 6.57
C VAL A 48 13.14 2.21 6.42
N ARG A 49 14.11 1.33 6.69
CA ARG A 49 15.47 1.53 6.21
C ARG A 49 15.53 1.20 4.72
N LEU A 50 15.51 2.23 3.90
CA LEU A 50 15.79 2.09 2.48
C LEU A 50 17.27 1.72 2.29
N PRO A 51 17.60 0.80 1.38
CA PRO A 51 18.98 0.48 1.08
C PRO A 51 19.69 1.75 0.60
N SER A 52 20.76 2.14 1.30
CA SER A 52 21.75 3.08 0.76
C SER A 52 22.41 2.38 -0.42
N SER A 53 22.30 3.01 -1.61
CA SER A 53 22.86 2.50 -2.86
C SER A 53 24.33 2.13 -2.74
#